data_AF-A0A6A3I0V7-F1
#
_entry.id   AF-A0A6A3I0V7-F1
#
_cell.length_a   1.000
_cell.length_b   1.000
_cell.length_c   1.000
_cell.angle_alpha   90.00
_cell.angle_beta   90.00
_cell.angle_gamma   90.00
#
_symmetry.space_group_name_H-M   'P 1'
#
loop_
_entity.id
_entity.type
_entity.pdbx_description
1 polymer ?
#
loop_
_entity_poly.entity_id
_entity_poly.type
_entity_poly.pdbx_seq_one_letter_code
_entity_poly.pdbx_strand_id
1 'polypeptide(L)'
;MISTLTANYGDEALSKMLEAAKQVRETKAMAKDLQNAQFNNWLAQDFTPTQVLNLLGMKHQLREPNAIVWYAYKAFYERAILPRSRPSRILAISPIFYSKRESLLQTT
;
A
#
# COMPACT_ATOMS: atom_id res chain seq x y z
N MET A 1 -4.75 19.58 0.69
CA MET A 1 -5.54 18.91 1.74
C MET A 1 -4.73 17.84 2.46
N ILE A 2 -4.19 16.83 1.77
CA ILE A 2 -3.44 15.78 2.45
C ILE A 2 -2.18 16.30 3.16
N SER A 3 -1.45 17.24 2.56
CA SER A 3 -0.28 17.88 3.18
C SER A 3 -0.61 18.60 4.50
N THR A 4 -1.79 19.23 4.58
CA THR A 4 -2.28 19.87 5.81
C THR A 4 -2.57 18.83 6.90
N LEU A 5 -3.22 17.72 6.54
CA LEU A 5 -3.49 16.63 7.49
C LEU A 5 -2.17 15.98 7.94
N THR A 6 -1.23 15.74 7.03
CA THR A 6 0.10 15.22 7.36
C THR A 6 0.85 16.15 8.30
N ALA A 7 0.77 17.47 8.11
CA ALA A 7 1.43 18.43 8.99
C ALA A 7 0.86 18.43 10.43
N ASN A 8 -0.43 18.11 10.60
CA ASN A 8 -1.08 18.10 11.91
C ASN A 8 -0.98 16.75 12.64
N TYR A 9 -1.02 15.64 11.90
CA TYR A 9 -1.08 14.30 12.49
C TYR A 9 0.21 13.48 12.29
N GLY A 10 1.10 13.90 11.38
CA GLY A 10 2.22 13.09 10.92
C GLY A 10 1.78 11.97 9.97
N ASP A 11 2.70 11.49 9.13
CA ASP A 11 2.39 10.48 8.14
C ASP A 11 1.96 9.14 8.75
N GLU A 12 2.61 8.71 9.82
CA GLU A 12 2.31 7.45 10.49
C GLU A 12 0.89 7.44 11.07
N ALA A 13 0.54 8.41 11.90
CA ALA A 13 -0.77 8.43 12.57
C ALA A 13 -1.90 8.70 11.58
N LEU A 14 -1.70 9.60 10.59
CA LEU A 14 -2.67 9.86 9.55
C LEU A 14 -2.99 8.60 8.74
N SER A 15 -1.97 7.84 8.35
CA SER A 15 -2.16 6.61 7.58
C SER A 15 -2.99 5.58 8.33
N LYS A 16 -2.72 5.41 9.63
CA LYS A 16 -3.48 4.48 10.49
C LYS A 16 -4.93 4.91 10.65
N MET A 17 -5.15 6.21 10.87
CA MET A 17 -6.49 6.77 11.01
C MET A 17 -7.33 6.55 9.74
N LEU A 18 -6.74 6.79 8.56
CA LEU A 18 -7.39 6.56 7.28
C LEU A 18 -7.65 5.08 7.02
N GLU A 19 -6.74 4.18 7.38
CA GLU A 19 -6.96 2.74 7.25
C GLU A 19 -8.10 2.24 8.17
N ALA A 20 -8.18 2.75 9.40
CA ALA A 20 -9.28 2.45 10.30
C ALA A 20 -10.62 3.00 9.76
N ALA A 21 -10.61 4.23 9.22
CA ALA A 21 -11.80 4.85 8.63
C ALA A 21 -12.32 4.08 7.40
N LYS A 22 -11.46 3.35 6.67
CA LYS A 22 -11.91 2.47 5.56
C LYS A 22 -12.80 1.31 6.01
N GLN A 23 -12.79 0.96 7.30
CA GLN A 23 -13.61 -0.14 7.85
C GLN A 23 -15.04 0.30 8.18
N VAL A 24 -15.30 1.61 8.26
CA VAL A 24 -16.63 2.17 8.55
C VAL A 24 -17.31 2.53 7.24
N ARG A 25 -18.52 1.98 7.01
CA ARG A 25 -19.22 2.07 5.72
C ARG A 25 -19.44 3.52 5.28
N GLU A 26 -19.79 4.39 6.22
CA GLU A 26 -20.12 5.80 6.00
C GLU A 26 -18.89 6.63 5.61
N THR A 27 -17.70 6.30 6.12
CA THR A 27 -16.47 7.07 5.88
C THR A 27 -15.52 6.39 4.88
N LYS A 28 -15.82 5.16 4.47
CA LYS A 28 -14.97 4.33 3.60
C LYS A 28 -14.56 5.00 2.29
N ALA A 29 -15.49 5.65 1.60
CA ALA A 29 -15.22 6.29 0.32
C ALA A 29 -14.22 7.45 0.49
N MET A 30 -14.51 8.36 1.41
CA MET A 30 -13.64 9.50 1.72
C MET A 30 -12.27 9.06 2.24
N ALA A 31 -12.22 8.05 3.12
CA ALA A 31 -10.97 7.53 3.65
C ALA A 31 -10.10 6.90 2.56
N LYS A 32 -10.70 6.19 1.60
CA LYS A 32 -9.99 5.64 0.44
C LYS A 32 -9.40 6.75 -0.44
N ASP A 33 -10.16 7.80 -0.72
CA ASP A 33 -9.70 8.91 -1.56
C ASP A 33 -8.55 9.68 -0.89
N LEU A 34 -8.64 9.89 0.42
CA LEU A 34 -7.57 10.51 1.19
C LEU A 34 -6.31 9.63 1.28
N GLN A 35 -6.48 8.32 1.44
CA GLN A 35 -5.35 7.38 1.44
C GLN A 35 -4.64 7.36 0.08
N ASN A 36 -5.40 7.42 -1.02
CA ASN A 36 -4.82 7.55 -2.37
C ASN A 36 -4.09 8.89 -2.56
N ALA A 37 -4.65 9.99 -2.04
CA ALA A 37 -3.98 11.29 -2.06
C ALA A 37 -2.67 11.27 -1.26
N GLN A 38 -2.63 10.55 -0.13
CA GLN A 38 -1.41 10.34 0.65
C GLN A 38 -0.36 9.57 -0.15
N PHE A 39 -0.75 8.49 -0.83
CA PHE A 39 0.15 7.71 -1.66
C PHE A 39 0.71 8.51 -2.85
N ASN A 40 -0.13 9.31 -3.51
CA ASN A 40 0.32 10.24 -4.55
C ASN A 40 1.32 11.26 -4.00
N ASN A 41 1.08 11.78 -2.80
CA ASN A 41 1.99 12.73 -2.15
C ASN A 41 3.35 12.09 -1.80
N TRP A 42 3.37 10.84 -1.36
CA TRP A 42 4.63 10.11 -1.14
C TRP A 42 5.34 9.80 -2.45
N LEU A 43 4.61 9.40 -3.49
CA LEU A 43 5.18 9.16 -4.82
C LEU A 43 5.78 10.44 -5.43
N ALA A 44 5.11 11.58 -5.28
CA ALA A 44 5.61 12.88 -5.74
C ALA A 44 6.85 13.37 -4.98
N GLN A 45 7.11 12.82 -3.79
CA GLN A 45 8.33 13.04 -3.00
C GLN A 45 9.39 11.96 -3.25
N ASP A 46 9.20 11.11 -4.27
CA ASP A 46 10.09 10.01 -4.62
C ASP A 46 10.32 9.00 -3.49
N PHE A 47 9.37 8.84 -2.58
CA PHE A 47 9.49 7.86 -1.51
C PHE A 47 9.40 6.45 -2.07
N THR A 48 10.41 5.64 -1.78
CA THR A 48 10.41 4.21 -2.06
C THR A 48 9.58 3.45 -1.02
N PRO A 49 9.08 2.24 -1.34
CA PRO A 49 8.41 1.40 -0.35
C PRO A 49 9.24 1.17 0.91
N THR A 50 10.57 1.09 0.80
CA THR A 50 11.48 0.96 1.96
C THR A 50 11.51 2.21 2.82
N GLN A 51 11.47 3.41 2.22
CA GLN A 51 11.39 4.67 2.97
C GLN A 51 10.05 4.80 3.69
N VAL A 52 8.95 4.45 3.03
CA VAL A 52 7.62 4.45 3.66
C VAL A 52 7.53 3.42 4.79
N LEU A 53 8.16 2.25 4.66
CA LEU A 53 8.26 1.27 5.74
C LEU A 53 8.87 1.90 7.02
N ASN A 54 9.98 2.61 6.84
CA ASN A 54 10.68 3.28 7.94
C ASN A 54 9.87 4.45 8.51
N LEU A 55 9.21 5.21 7.64
CA LEU A 55 8.37 6.35 8.00
C LEU A 55 7.13 5.93 8.81
N LEU A 56 6.59 4.73 8.56
CA LEU A 56 5.49 4.16 9.34
C LEU A 56 5.98 3.47 10.64
N GLY A 57 7.23 3.67 11.04
CA GLY A 57 7.78 3.14 12.28
C GLY A 57 8.02 1.63 12.28
N MET A 58 7.96 0.96 11.13
CA MET A 58 8.08 -0.50 11.04
C MET A 58 9.53 -0.97 11.01
N LYS A 59 10.29 -0.68 12.07
CA LYS A 59 11.59 -1.30 12.30
C LYS A 59 11.35 -2.71 12.86
N HIS A 60 11.27 -3.71 11.98
CA HIS A 60 11.32 -5.15 12.27
C HIS A 60 10.03 -5.91 12.68
N GLN A 61 8.84 -5.32 12.70
CA GLN A 61 7.60 -6.07 12.98
C GLN A 61 6.55 -5.94 11.87
N LEU A 62 6.53 -6.95 10.98
CA LEU A 62 5.56 -7.12 9.89
C LEU A 62 4.18 -7.65 10.36
N ARG A 63 3.84 -7.52 11.66
CA ARG A 63 2.63 -8.12 12.25
C ARG A 63 1.61 -7.12 12.80
N GLU A 64 1.87 -5.82 12.68
CA GLU A 64 0.95 -4.78 13.14
C GLU A 64 -0.10 -4.41 12.06
N PRO A 65 -1.31 -3.93 12.44
CA PRO A 65 -2.33 -3.41 11.50
C PRO A 65 -1.79 -2.39 10.51
N ASN A 66 -0.70 -1.72 10.89
CA ASN A 66 0.04 -0.74 10.10
C ASN A 66 0.58 -1.35 8.79
N ALA A 67 0.92 -2.64 8.77
CA ALA A 67 1.50 -3.31 7.60
C ALA A 67 0.59 -3.24 6.37
N ILE A 68 -0.72 -3.15 6.57
CA ILE A 68 -1.73 -3.04 5.50
C ILE A 68 -1.47 -1.79 4.64
N VAL A 69 -1.19 -0.65 5.28
CA VAL A 69 -0.89 0.61 4.58
C VAL A 69 0.37 0.45 3.74
N TRP A 70 1.42 -0.16 4.30
CA TRP A 70 2.66 -0.38 3.59
C TRP A 70 2.48 -1.29 2.37
N TYR A 71 1.79 -2.42 2.50
CA TYR A 71 1.49 -3.31 1.37
C TYR A 71 0.66 -2.59 0.30
N ALA A 72 -0.33 -1.80 0.71
CA ALA A 72 -1.15 -1.01 -0.21
C ALA A 72 -0.30 0.02 -0.97
N TYR A 73 0.61 0.72 -0.26
CA TYR A 73 1.53 1.66 -0.88
C TYR A 73 2.51 0.98 -1.83
N LYS A 74 3.10 -0.17 -1.44
CA LYS A 74 4.01 -0.93 -2.31
C LYS A 74 3.33 -1.32 -3.63
N ALA A 75 2.10 -1.84 -3.57
CA ALA A 75 1.32 -2.19 -4.76
C ALA A 75 0.96 -0.96 -5.61
N PHE A 76 0.67 0.18 -4.97
CA PHE A 76 0.43 1.45 -5.63
C PHE A 76 1.69 1.96 -6.36
N TYR A 77 2.82 1.98 -5.65
CA TYR A 77 4.12 2.40 -6.14
C TYR A 77 4.53 1.56 -7.35
N GLU A 78 4.50 0.23 -7.22
CA GLU A 78 4.80 -0.70 -8.32
C GLU A 78 3.96 -0.38 -9.56
N ARG A 79 2.64 -0.23 -9.44
CA ARG A 79 1.77 0.13 -10.58
C ARG A 79 2.13 1.47 -11.22
N ALA A 80 2.55 2.45 -10.43
CA ALA A 80 2.91 3.77 -10.92
C ALA A 80 4.27 3.77 -11.67
N ILE A 81 5.23 2.94 -11.26
CA ILE A 81 6.56 2.85 -11.88
C ILE A 81 6.65 1.80 -13.00
N LEU A 82 5.72 0.83 -13.04
CA LEU A 82 5.69 -0.26 -14.02
C LEU A 82 5.28 0.10 -15.48
N PRO A 83 4.84 1.31 -15.88
CA PRO A 83 4.71 1.62 -17.31
C PRO A 83 6.06 1.93 -18.01
N ARG A 84 7.13 2.27 -17.27
CA ARG A 84 8.49 2.49 -17.83
C ARG A 84 9.45 1.32 -17.68
N SER A 85 9.17 0.40 -16.75
CA SER A 85 9.93 -0.84 -16.62
C SER A 85 9.25 -1.92 -17.44
N ARG A 86 9.83 -2.30 -18.58
CA ARG A 86 9.43 -3.52 -19.30
C ARG A 86 9.28 -4.65 -18.27
N PRO A 87 8.20 -5.45 -18.31
CA PRO A 87 8.02 -6.52 -17.35
C PRO A 87 9.27 -7.39 -17.35
N SER A 88 9.98 -7.42 -16.22
CA SER A 88 11.10 -8.32 -16.03
C SER A 88 10.57 -9.72 -16.25
N ARG A 89 11.01 -10.37 -17.34
CA ARG A 89 10.69 -11.76 -17.73
C ARG A 89 10.88 -12.79 -16.59
N ILE A 90 11.48 -12.38 -15.48
CA ILE A 90 11.72 -13.17 -14.26
C ILE A 90 10.45 -13.32 -13.40
N LEU A 91 9.53 -12.35 -13.38
CA LEU A 91 8.26 -12.50 -12.63
C LEU A 91 7.20 -13.33 -13.38
N ALA A 92 7.41 -13.60 -14.66
CA ALA A 92 6.54 -14.49 -15.44
C ALA A 92 6.83 -15.99 -15.22
N ILE A 93 7.96 -16.33 -14.59
CA ILE A 93 8.41 -17.73 -14.41
C ILE A 93 8.83 -17.99 -12.96
N SER A 94 8.20 -17.32 -11.97
CA SER A 94 8.39 -17.68 -10.56
C SER A 94 7.26 -18.62 -10.12
N PRO A 95 7.52 -19.94 -9.95
CA PRO A 95 6.49 -20.91 -9.55
C PRO A 95 5.96 -20.69 -8.12
N ILE A 96 6.60 -19.82 -7.33
CA ILE A 96 6.25 -19.61 -5.92
C ILE A 96 4.90 -18.89 -5.75
N PHE A 97 4.47 -18.08 -6.72
CA PHE A 97 3.23 -17.28 -6.59
C PHE A 97 2.00 -17.84 -7.33
N TYR A 98 2.13 -18.87 -8.17
CA TYR A 98 0.99 -19.43 -8.92
C TYR A 98 0.26 -20.59 -8.20
N SER A 99 0.84 -21.17 -7.14
CA SER A 99 0.34 -22.43 -6.57
C SER A 99 -0.91 -22.31 -5.67
N LYS A 100 -1.45 -21.12 -5.36
CA LYS A 100 -2.52 -20.98 -4.35
C LYS A 100 -3.85 -20.41 -4.86
N ARG A 101 -4.14 -20.53 -6.15
CA ARG A 101 -5.46 -20.15 -6.69
C ARG A 101 -6.08 -21.12 -7.71
N GLU A 102 -5.51 -22.32 -7.90
CA GLU A 102 -6.09 -23.35 -8.78
C GLU A 102 -6.56 -24.62 -8.05
N SER A 103 -6.27 -24.81 -6.76
CA SER A 103 -6.66 -26.03 -6.03
C SER A 103 -8.11 -26.06 -5.51
N LEU A 104 -8.96 -25.09 -5.84
CA LEU A 104 -10.36 -25.05 -5.40
C LEU A 104 -11.39 -25.05 -6.55
N LEU A 105 -10.98 -25.25 -7.80
CA LEU A 105 -11.90 -25.21 -8.95
C LEU A 105 -11.96 -26.51 -9.77
N GLN A 106 -11.38 -27.63 -9.31
CA GLN A 106 -11.39 -28.88 -10.09
C GLN A 106 -11.56 -30.15 -9.24
N THR A 107 -12.59 -30.24 -8.40
CA THR A 107 -13.11 -31.54 -7.93
C THR A 107 -14.62 -31.61 -8.10
N THR A 108 -15.06 -31.82 -9.34
CA THR A 108 -16.30 -32.52 -9.70
C THR A 108 -16.07 -33.17 -11.06
#